data_AF-A0A8H3XHI9-F1
#
_entry.id   AF-A0A8H3XHI9-F1
#
_cell.length_a   1.000
_cell.length_b   1.000
_cell.length_c   1.000
_cell.angle_alpha   90.00
_cell.angle_beta   90.00
_cell.angle_gamma   90.00
#
_symmetry.space_group_name_H-M   'P 1'
#
loop_
_entity.id
_entity.type
_entity.pdbx_description
1 polymer ?
#
loop_
_entity_poly.entity_id
_entity_poly.type
_entity_poly.pdbx_seq_one_letter_code
_entity_poly.pdbx_strand_id
1 'polypeptide(L)'
;MVIDEIKFILNSSAVAVDNPKGLIRRVWIWLTLLCCLRGGNAKWLKASWLKELDDGGMRLELPKEKNHARGIKDPYAESGSSFIPPDIPENAYTPVADIRRYLYKRPNNVDADYFFVSINTPKNIYRGDWYLASKLGKGTQDTMVFIIL
;
A
#
# COMPACT_ATOMS: atom_id res chain seq x y z
N MET A 1 11.09 23.32 -0.40
CA MET A 1 10.90 22.86 -1.79
C MET A 1 10.40 21.42 -1.85
N VAL A 2 11.17 20.38 -1.52
CA VAL A 2 10.70 18.97 -1.62
C VAL A 2 9.56 18.63 -0.64
N ILE A 3 9.60 19.15 0.59
CA ILE A 3 8.56 18.89 1.61
C ILE A 3 7.22 19.53 1.20
N ASP A 4 7.25 20.67 0.52
CA ASP A 4 6.04 21.43 0.16
C ASP A 4 5.27 20.73 -0.98
N GLU A 5 5.98 20.14 -1.93
CA GLU A 5 5.40 19.34 -3.01
C GLU A 5 4.73 18.07 -2.48
N ILE A 6 5.37 17.37 -1.52
CA ILE A 6 4.80 16.18 -0.88
C ILE A 6 3.53 16.56 -0.12
N LYS A 7 3.56 17.65 0.65
CA LYS A 7 2.37 18.18 1.35
C LYS A 7 1.27 18.57 0.36
N PHE A 8 1.61 19.20 -0.76
CA PHE A 8 0.66 19.55 -1.81
C PHE A 8 -0.05 18.31 -2.36
N ILE A 9 0.70 17.25 -2.69
CA ILE A 9 0.13 15.98 -3.16
C ILE A 9 -0.75 15.36 -2.08
N LEU A 10 -0.27 15.28 -0.84
CA LEU A 10 -1.01 14.69 0.27
C LEU A 10 -2.27 15.49 0.64
N ASN A 11 -2.32 16.79 0.36
CA ASN A 11 -3.51 17.60 0.61
C ASN A 11 -4.50 17.60 -0.56
N SER A 12 -4.15 16.94 -1.67
CA SER A 12 -5.02 16.82 -2.85
C SER A 12 -6.22 15.90 -2.59
N SER A 13 -7.37 16.27 -3.14
CA SER A 13 -8.57 15.41 -3.14
C SER A 13 -8.35 14.07 -3.84
N ALA A 14 -7.36 13.98 -4.73
CA ALA A 14 -7.01 12.75 -5.44
C ALA A 14 -6.52 11.61 -4.53
N VAL A 15 -6.07 11.95 -3.31
CA VAL A 15 -5.56 11.00 -2.29
C VAL A 15 -6.37 11.07 -1.00
N ALA A 16 -7.60 11.60 -1.06
CA ALA A 16 -8.47 11.70 0.10
C ALA A 16 -8.85 10.31 0.65
N VAL A 17 -8.85 10.18 1.98
CA VAL A 17 -9.06 8.90 2.68
C VAL A 17 -10.54 8.53 2.86
N ASP A 18 -11.43 9.42 2.46
CA ASP A 18 -12.89 9.31 2.56
C ASP A 18 -13.53 8.55 1.38
N ASN A 19 -12.74 8.19 0.37
CA ASN A 19 -13.19 7.41 -0.77
C ASN A 19 -12.22 6.27 -1.11
N PRO A 20 -12.68 5.18 -1.75
CA PRO A 20 -11.87 3.98 -1.97
C PRO A 20 -10.61 4.21 -2.80
N LYS A 21 -10.73 5.03 -3.85
CA LYS A 21 -9.64 5.30 -4.80
C LYS A 21 -8.57 6.16 -4.14
N GLY A 22 -8.97 7.25 -3.49
CA GLY A 22 -8.06 8.14 -2.78
C GLY A 22 -7.32 7.42 -1.65
N LEU A 23 -8.00 6.56 -0.89
CA LEU A 23 -7.36 5.78 0.17
C LEU A 23 -6.30 4.80 -0.37
N ILE A 24 -6.57 4.09 -1.48
CA ILE A 24 -5.56 3.23 -2.13
C ILE A 24 -4.32 4.04 -2.53
N ARG A 25 -4.54 5.21 -3.18
CA ARG A 25 -3.46 6.08 -3.64
C ARG A 25 -2.65 6.64 -2.47
N ARG A 26 -3.33 7.07 -1.40
CA ARG A 26 -2.73 7.53 -0.15
C ARG A 26 -1.79 6.49 0.44
N VAL A 27 -2.28 5.26 0.59
CA VAL A 27 -1.49 4.14 1.11
C VAL A 27 -0.30 3.81 0.21
N TRP A 28 -0.48 3.82 -1.11
CA TRP A 28 0.62 3.61 -2.03
C TRP A 28 1.72 4.69 -1.90
N ILE A 29 1.32 5.95 -1.76
CA ILE A 29 2.26 7.06 -1.54
C ILE A 29 3.03 6.84 -0.25
N TRP A 30 2.36 6.47 0.85
CA TRP A 30 3.05 6.18 2.11
C TRP A 30 4.05 5.05 1.99
N LEU A 31 3.66 3.93 1.39
CA LEU A 31 4.56 2.79 1.18
C LEU A 31 5.73 3.17 0.25
N THR A 32 5.50 3.99 -0.77
CA THR A 32 6.57 4.42 -1.68
C THR A 32 7.56 5.37 -1.00
N LEU A 33 7.05 6.36 -0.25
CA LEU A 33 7.86 7.34 0.45
C LEU A 33 8.66 6.73 1.60
N LEU A 34 8.05 5.82 2.38
CA LEU A 34 8.63 5.29 3.62
C LEU A 34 9.37 3.97 3.41
N CYS A 35 8.98 3.17 2.40
CA CYS A 35 9.59 1.86 2.13
C CYS A 35 10.35 1.80 0.80
N CYS A 36 10.58 2.95 0.15
CA CYS A 36 11.33 3.08 -1.10
C CYS A 36 10.85 2.11 -2.20
N LEU A 37 9.54 1.85 -2.27
CA LEU A 37 8.97 0.94 -3.26
C LEU A 37 9.09 1.53 -4.67
N ARG A 38 9.42 0.67 -5.63
CA ARG A 38 9.37 1.02 -7.06
C ARG A 38 7.98 0.71 -7.61
N GLY A 39 7.57 1.39 -8.69
CA GLY A 39 6.26 1.17 -9.33
C GLY A 39 5.96 -0.29 -9.70
N GLY A 40 7.00 -1.09 -9.99
CA GLY A 40 6.87 -2.52 -10.26
C GLY A 40 6.51 -3.39 -9.04
N ASN A 41 6.68 -2.87 -7.82
CA ASN A 41 6.46 -3.63 -6.59
C ASN A 41 4.97 -3.73 -6.23
N ALA A 42 4.18 -2.74 -6.64
CA ALA A 42 2.74 -2.65 -6.34
C ALA A 42 2.00 -3.95 -6.67
N LYS A 43 2.32 -4.54 -7.84
CA LYS A 43 1.66 -5.75 -8.37
C LYS A 43 1.96 -7.04 -7.60
N TRP A 44 3.02 -7.08 -6.81
CA TRP A 44 3.44 -8.30 -6.11
C TRP A 44 3.39 -8.18 -4.59
N LEU A 45 3.12 -6.98 -4.08
CA LEU A 45 3.01 -6.72 -2.66
C LEU A 45 1.90 -7.60 -2.05
N LYS A 46 2.21 -8.23 -0.91
CA LYS A 46 1.26 -9.01 -0.13
C LYS A 46 0.91 -8.32 1.18
N ALA A 47 -0.33 -8.46 1.65
CA ALA A 47 -0.71 -7.86 2.92
C ALA A 47 -0.01 -8.52 4.11
N SER A 48 0.20 -9.84 4.06
CA SER A 48 0.95 -10.56 5.10
C SER A 48 2.39 -10.13 5.30
N TRP A 49 2.98 -9.40 4.34
CA TRP A 49 4.34 -8.86 4.44
C TRP A 49 4.41 -7.60 5.31
N LEU A 50 3.27 -6.97 5.57
CA LEU A 50 3.19 -5.84 6.47
C LEU A 50 2.84 -6.36 7.87
N LYS A 51 3.72 -6.07 8.83
CA LYS A 51 3.59 -6.47 10.24
C LYS A 51 3.42 -5.24 11.10
N GLU A 52 2.51 -5.30 12.07
CA GLU A 52 2.47 -4.30 13.13
C GLU A 52 3.60 -4.54 14.13
N LEU A 53 4.11 -3.45 14.70
CA LEU A 53 5.14 -3.46 15.74
C LEU A 53 4.52 -3.06 17.08
N ASP A 54 5.14 -3.48 18.18
CA ASP A 54 4.66 -3.22 19.55
C ASP A 54 4.63 -1.73 19.90
N ASP A 55 5.47 -0.92 19.23
CA ASP A 55 5.53 0.54 19.39
C ASP A 55 4.40 1.28 18.62
N GLY A 56 3.51 0.54 17.96
CA GLY A 56 2.42 1.07 17.16
C GLY A 56 2.82 1.43 15.73
N GLY A 57 4.09 1.27 15.34
CA GLY A 57 4.57 1.38 13.96
C GLY A 57 4.29 0.13 13.14
N MET A 58 4.87 0.07 11.94
CA MET A 58 4.78 -1.09 11.06
C MET A 58 6.11 -1.44 10.41
N ARG A 59 6.30 -2.71 10.07
CA ARG A 59 7.42 -3.22 9.28
C ARG A 59 6.91 -3.85 8.00
N LEU A 60 7.46 -3.44 6.87
CA LEU A 60 7.23 -4.10 5.59
C LEU A 60 8.41 -5.02 5.25
N GLU A 61 8.15 -6.31 5.08
CA GLU A 61 9.16 -7.32 4.75
C GLU A 61 9.07 -7.68 3.27
N LEU A 62 10.05 -7.23 2.48
CA LEU A 62 10.10 -7.53 1.06
C LEU A 62 10.96 -8.77 0.81
N PRO A 63 10.45 -9.77 0.08
CA PRO A 63 11.31 -10.87 -0.36
C PRO A 63 12.38 -10.33 -1.31
N LYS A 64 13.59 -10.89 -1.23
CA LYS A 64 14.70 -10.52 -2.10
C LYS A 64 14.31 -10.66 -3.58
N GLU A 65 14.27 -9.55 -4.30
CA GLU A 65 14.18 -9.59 -5.77
C GLU A 65 15.49 -10.17 -6.33
N LYS A 66 15.37 -11.01 -7.35
CA LYS A 66 16.53 -11.57 -8.06
C LYS A 66 17.32 -10.41 -8.68
N ASN A 67 18.50 -10.12 -8.13
CA ASN A 67 19.51 -9.36 -8.86
C ASN A 67 19.83 -10.14 -10.15
N HIS A 68 19.90 -9.45 -11.28
CA HIS A 68 20.14 -10.02 -12.63
C HIS A 68 21.49 -10.75 -12.80
N ALA A 69 22.25 -10.99 -11.73
CA ALA A 69 23.52 -11.69 -11.75
C ALA A 69 23.34 -13.12 -11.21
N ARG A 70 23.55 -14.10 -12.09
CA ARG A 70 23.49 -15.58 -11.94
C ARG A 70 24.37 -16.19 -10.80
N GLY A 71 24.39 -15.60 -9.61
CA GLY A 71 25.20 -16.05 -8.45
C GLY A 71 24.41 -16.91 -7.46
N ILE A 72 25.07 -17.94 -6.92
CA ILE A 72 24.56 -18.95 -5.99
C ILE A 72 23.94 -18.33 -4.74
N LYS A 73 22.81 -18.92 -4.29
CA LYS A 73 22.06 -18.57 -3.09
C LYS A 73 22.93 -18.69 -1.83
N ASP A 74 23.03 -17.59 -1.08
CA ASP A 74 23.15 -17.71 0.37
C ASP A 74 21.74 -17.94 0.95
N PRO A 75 21.45 -19.09 1.59
CA PRO A 75 20.18 -19.35 2.26
C PRO A 75 19.95 -18.48 3.50
N TYR A 76 20.96 -17.73 3.97
CA TYR A 76 20.90 -16.79 5.09
C TYR A 76 20.82 -15.32 4.66
N ALA A 77 20.68 -15.02 3.37
CA ALA A 77 20.58 -13.63 2.90
C ALA A 77 19.32 -12.95 3.45
N GLU A 78 19.51 -11.95 4.31
CA GLU A 78 18.45 -11.19 4.96
C GLU A 78 17.44 -10.59 3.95
N SER A 79 16.15 -10.79 4.20
CA SER A 79 15.07 -10.08 3.50
C SER A 79 15.17 -8.59 3.79
N GLY A 80 14.98 -7.75 2.77
CA GLY A 80 14.96 -6.30 2.99
C GLY A 80 13.72 -5.92 3.80
N SER A 81 13.90 -5.22 4.91
CA SER A 81 12.78 -4.68 5.70
C SER A 81 12.80 -3.16 5.69
N SER A 82 11.62 -2.55 5.57
CA SER A 82 11.42 -1.11 5.74
C SER A 82 10.53 -0.84 6.94
N PHE A 83 10.80 0.26 7.63
CA PHE A 83 10.08 0.65 8.84
C PHE A 83 9.19 1.87 8.55
N ILE A 84 7.96 1.79 9.04
CA ILE A 84 7.00 2.88 9.07
C ILE A 84 6.89 3.27 10.55
N PRO A 85 7.35 4.47 10.95
CA PRO A 85 7.29 4.89 12.34
C PRO A 85 5.83 5.03 12.81
N PRO A 86 5.57 4.92 14.12
CA PRO A 86 4.25 5.19 14.66
C PRO A 86 3.79 6.61 14.33
N ASP A 87 2.47 6.78 14.19
CA ASP A 87 1.88 8.09 13.94
C ASP A 87 2.12 9.00 15.15
N ILE A 88 2.53 10.24 14.87
CA ILE A 88 2.70 11.27 15.90
C ILE A 88 1.30 11.84 16.23
N PRO A 89 0.91 11.90 17.52
CA PRO A 89 -0.35 12.52 17.92
C PRO A 89 -0.50 13.95 17.39
N GLU A 90 -1.71 14.33 17.00
CA GLU A 90 -2.06 15.66 16.48
C GLU A 90 -1.39 16.06 15.15
N ASN A 91 -0.62 15.17 14.52
CA ASN A 91 -0.08 15.40 13.19
C ASN A 91 -1.17 15.26 12.11
N ALA A 92 -1.12 16.11 11.09
CA ALA A 92 -2.04 16.07 9.95
C ALA A 92 -1.82 14.86 9.03
N TYR A 93 -0.67 14.19 9.16
CA TYR A 93 -0.29 13.04 8.35
C TYR A 93 -0.08 11.81 9.22
N THR A 94 -0.88 10.77 8.97
CA THR A 94 -0.96 9.56 9.79
C THR A 94 -0.82 8.29 8.91
N PRO A 95 0.40 7.99 8.42
CA PRO A 95 0.64 6.82 7.56
C PRO A 95 0.11 5.51 8.14
N VAL A 96 0.33 5.25 9.44
CA VAL A 96 -0.07 3.99 10.07
C VAL A 96 -1.60 3.90 10.11
N ALA A 97 -2.29 4.97 10.51
CA ALA A 97 -3.75 5.01 10.54
C ALA A 97 -4.37 4.85 9.15
N ASP A 98 -3.81 5.51 8.12
CA ASP A 98 -4.27 5.38 6.73
C ASP A 98 -4.12 3.93 6.24
N ILE A 99 -2.99 3.28 6.52
CA ILE A 99 -2.73 1.89 6.16
C ILE A 99 -3.67 0.93 6.91
N ARG A 100 -3.84 1.12 8.23
CA ARG A 100 -4.79 0.32 9.04
C ARG A 100 -6.21 0.46 8.51
N ARG A 101 -6.64 1.68 8.18
CA ARG A 101 -7.97 1.95 7.60
C ARG A 101 -8.16 1.20 6.29
N TYR A 102 -7.15 1.19 5.43
CA TYR A 102 -7.18 0.41 4.20
C TYR A 102 -7.30 -1.09 4.48
N LEU A 103 -6.45 -1.64 5.35
CA LEU A 103 -6.46 -3.06 5.71
C LEU A 103 -7.81 -3.49 6.31
N TYR A 104 -8.40 -2.68 7.19
CA TYR A 104 -9.71 -2.92 7.78
C TYR A 104 -10.85 -2.93 6.75
N LYS A 105 -10.74 -2.09 5.71
CA LYS A 105 -11.73 -2.05 4.62
C LYS A 105 -11.55 -3.18 3.61
N ARG A 106 -10.43 -3.90 3.62
CA ARG A 106 -10.22 -5.07 2.74
C ARG A 106 -11.16 -6.20 3.15
N PRO A 107 -11.70 -6.96 2.20
CA PRO A 107 -12.43 -8.18 2.52
C PRO A 107 -11.48 -9.23 3.11
N ASN A 108 -11.98 -10.13 3.95
CA ASN A 108 -11.17 -11.15 4.61
C ASN A 108 -10.72 -12.28 3.66
N ASN A 109 -11.41 -12.47 2.54
CA ASN A 109 -11.23 -13.58 1.61
C ASN A 109 -10.45 -13.19 0.34
N VAL A 110 -9.46 -12.29 0.46
CA VAL A 110 -8.65 -11.84 -0.70
C VAL A 110 -7.85 -12.99 -1.30
N ASP A 111 -8.01 -13.20 -2.61
CA ASP A 111 -7.28 -14.20 -3.37
C ASP A 111 -5.76 -13.98 -3.25
N ALA A 112 -4.98 -15.03 -2.99
CA ALA A 112 -3.51 -15.02 -2.99
C ALA A 112 -2.83 -13.91 -2.16
N ASP A 113 -3.57 -13.32 -1.22
CA ASP A 113 -3.12 -12.27 -0.30
C ASP A 113 -2.54 -11.02 -0.97
N TYR A 114 -3.10 -10.61 -2.11
CA TYR A 114 -2.69 -9.35 -2.75
C TYR A 114 -2.89 -8.15 -1.81
N PHE A 115 -1.88 -7.30 -1.67
CA PHE A 115 -1.99 -6.10 -0.85
C PHE A 115 -3.07 -5.17 -1.42
N PHE A 116 -2.91 -4.77 -2.68
CA PHE A 116 -3.85 -3.91 -3.38
C PHE A 116 -4.94 -4.69 -4.11
N VAL A 117 -6.18 -4.41 -3.74
CA VAL A 117 -7.38 -5.09 -4.24
C VAL A 117 -8.29 -4.13 -5.04
N SER A 118 -9.13 -4.70 -5.90
CA SER A 118 -10.00 -3.95 -6.79
C SER A 118 -11.06 -3.14 -6.04
N ILE A 119 -11.37 -1.96 -6.59
CA ILE A 119 -12.43 -1.09 -6.08
C ILE A 119 -13.78 -1.66 -6.48
N ASN A 120 -14.74 -1.62 -5.56
CA ASN A 120 -16.09 -2.12 -5.79
C ASN A 120 -16.91 -1.16 -6.67
N THR A 121 -18.10 -1.59 -7.11
CA THR A 121 -19.01 -0.72 -7.87
C THR A 121 -19.55 0.42 -6.99
N PRO A 122 -19.92 1.58 -7.56
CA PRO A 122 -20.47 2.71 -6.81
C PRO A 122 -21.63 2.30 -5.88
N LYS A 123 -22.54 1.43 -6.36
CA LYS A 123 -23.68 0.92 -5.59
C LYS A 123 -23.26 0.26 -4.26
N ASN A 124 -22.18 -0.53 -4.28
CA ASN A 124 -21.67 -1.21 -3.08
C ASN A 124 -20.83 -0.28 -2.21
N ILE A 125 -20.08 0.64 -2.83
CA ILE A 125 -19.34 1.68 -2.09
C ILE A 125 -20.30 2.51 -1.23
N TYR A 126 -21.46 2.91 -1.75
CA TYR A 126 -22.50 3.63 -0.99
C TYR A 126 -23.05 2.82 0.20
N ARG A 127 -22.92 1.49 0.18
CA ARG A 127 -23.30 0.60 1.29
C ARG A 127 -22.18 0.38 2.30
N GLY A 128 -20.99 0.95 2.05
CA GLY A 128 -19.82 0.81 2.90
C GLY A 128 -18.79 -0.22 2.42
N ASP A 129 -19.12 -1.01 1.39
CA ASP A 129 -18.28 -2.08 0.84
C ASP A 129 -17.35 -1.53 -0.24
N TRP A 130 -16.14 -1.15 0.16
CA TRP A 130 -15.24 -0.40 -0.70
C TRP A 130 -14.46 -1.24 -1.70
N TYR A 131 -14.11 -2.47 -1.32
CA TYR A 131 -13.15 -3.29 -2.06
C TYR A 131 -13.67 -4.70 -2.33
N LEU A 132 -13.18 -5.30 -3.41
CA LEU A 132 -13.43 -6.68 -3.82
C LEU A 132 -12.26 -7.58 -3.38
N ALA A 133 -12.47 -8.90 -3.33
CA ALA A 133 -11.41 -9.87 -3.02
C ALA A 133 -10.39 -10.06 -4.16
N SER A 134 -10.69 -9.53 -5.35
CA SER A 134 -9.84 -9.65 -6.53
C SER A 134 -8.69 -8.64 -6.51
N LYS A 135 -7.55 -9.03 -7.09
CA LYS A 135 -6.39 -8.17 -7.31
C LYS A 135 -6.78 -6.86 -8.03
N LEU A 136 -6.22 -5.74 -7.61
CA LEU A 136 -6.35 -4.47 -8.34
C LEU A 136 -5.78 -4.58 -9.76
N GLY A 137 -6.52 -4.10 -10.76
CA GLY A 137 -6.13 -4.18 -12.17
C GLY A 137 -6.39 -5.54 -12.84
N LYS A 138 -7.10 -6.46 -12.16
CA LYS A 138 -7.54 -7.73 -12.77
C LYS A 138 -8.65 -7.44 -13.78
N GLY A 139 -8.39 -7.72 -15.06
CA GLY A 139 -9.40 -7.60 -16.14
C GLY A 139 -9.56 -6.20 -16.74
N THR A 140 -8.73 -5.23 -16.35
CA THR A 140 -8.69 -3.88 -16.98
C THR A 140 -7.45 -3.76 -17.86
N GLN A 141 -7.58 -3.11 -19.03
CA GLN A 141 -6.42 -2.65 -19.82
C GLN A 141 -5.68 -1.50 -19.11
N ASP A 142 -6.33 -0.88 -18.12
CA ASP A 142 -5.69 0.05 -17.19
C ASP A 142 -4.72 -0.72 -16.30
N THR A 143 -3.43 -0.50 -16.54
CA THR A 143 -2.34 -0.97 -15.69
C THR A 143 -2.58 -0.47 -14.27
N MET A 144 -2.24 -1.29 -13.27
CA MET A 144 -2.27 -0.93 -11.84
C MET A 144 -1.71 0.48 -11.53
N VAL A 145 -0.74 0.92 -12.34
CA VAL A 145 -0.13 2.25 -12.33
C VAL A 145 -1.15 3.38 -12.56
N PHE A 146 -2.14 3.24 -13.45
CA PHE A 146 -3.16 4.28 -13.72
C PHE A 146 -4.21 4.42 -12.61
N ILE A 147 -4.38 3.38 -11.80
CA ILE A 147 -5.32 3.42 -10.67
C ILE A 147 -4.62 3.99 -9.43
N ILE A 148 -3.33 3.67 -9.28
CA ILE A 148 -2.50 4.03 -8.13
C ILE A 148 -1.81 5.40 -8.27
N LEU A 149 -1.48 5.82 -9.49
CA LEU A 149 -1.04 7.18 -9.83
C LEU A 149 -2.21 8.00 -10.39
#